data_AF-A0A9D5ZA10-F1
#
_entry.id   AF-A0A9D5ZA10-F1
#
_cell.length_a   1.000
_cell.length_b   1.000
_cell.length_c   1.000
_cell.angle_alpha   90.00
_cell.angle_beta   90.00
_cell.angle_gamma   90.00
#
_symmetry.space_group_name_H-M   'P 1'
#
loop_
_entity.id
_entity.type
_entity.pdbx_description
1 polymer ?
#
loop_
_entity_poly.entity_id
_entity_poly.type
_entity_poly.pdbx_seq_one_letter_code
_entity_poly.pdbx_strand_id
1 'polypeptide(L)'
;MCGSDHAGSAMLAVLALLVAVLGAILLHLLDPGPVRLAEREGTMRRLAGAAAEVTAYSLMTQGVLPCPDMDVLPDGYADDACLRMQGRVVAGWLPWRTLGLAPLRDDGGRLFGYVRDSEATATVTAQGMALPIKIIERKKGPQGIAPGF
;
A
#
# COMPACT_ATOMS: atom_id res chain seq x y z
N MET A 1 41.59 57.33 -19.03
CA MET A 1 40.39 56.75 -19.70
C MET A 1 39.73 55.85 -18.67
N CYS A 2 38.61 56.28 -18.08
CA CYS A 2 38.05 55.68 -16.87
C CYS A 2 36.62 55.21 -17.11
N GLY A 3 36.40 53.90 -16.96
CA GLY A 3 35.21 53.27 -16.39
C GLY A 3 33.89 53.35 -17.15
N SER A 4 33.62 52.37 -18.05
CA SER A 4 32.24 52.05 -18.44
C SER A 4 31.97 50.57 -18.78
N ASP A 5 32.87 49.63 -18.46
CA ASP A 5 32.67 48.19 -18.75
C ASP A 5 31.96 47.42 -17.61
N HIS A 6 31.77 48.05 -16.45
CA HIS A 6 31.12 47.44 -15.29
C HIS A 6 29.59 47.56 -15.29
N ALA A 7 29.02 48.52 -16.04
CA ALA A 7 27.57 48.74 -16.07
C ALA A 7 26.84 47.70 -16.94
N GLY A 8 27.42 47.31 -18.08
CA GLY A 8 26.82 46.34 -19.00
C GLY A 8 26.84 44.90 -18.48
N SER A 9 27.97 44.50 -17.87
CA SER A 9 28.12 43.16 -17.28
C SER A 9 27.25 42.96 -16.04
N ALA A 10 27.09 44.00 -15.21
CA ALA A 10 26.20 43.95 -14.06
C ALA A 10 24.72 43.74 -14.46
N MET A 11 24.26 44.40 -15.51
CA MET A 11 22.87 44.27 -15.98
C MET A 11 22.59 42.88 -16.59
N LEU A 12 23.56 42.33 -17.34
CA LEU A 12 23.48 40.97 -17.86
C LEU A 12 23.49 39.90 -16.75
N ALA A 13 24.31 40.11 -15.71
CA ALA A 13 24.34 39.21 -14.56
C ALA A 13 23.00 39.18 -13.80
N VAL A 14 22.39 40.36 -13.59
CA VAL A 14 21.06 40.46 -12.96
C VAL A 14 19.98 39.80 -13.82
N LEU A 15 19.99 40.01 -15.14
CA LEU A 15 19.04 39.37 -16.05
C LEU A 15 19.20 37.85 -16.05
N ALA A 16 20.43 37.34 -16.11
CA ALA A 16 20.72 35.91 -16.05
C ALA A 16 20.23 35.28 -14.74
N LEU A 17 20.41 35.98 -13.61
CA LEU A 17 19.93 35.52 -12.31
C LEU A 17 18.39 35.51 -12.26
N LEU A 18 17.72 36.51 -12.83
CA LEU A 18 16.27 36.58 -12.89
C LEU A 18 15.69 35.44 -13.76
N VAL A 19 16.31 35.15 -14.91
CA VAL A 19 15.93 34.02 -15.76
C VAL A 19 16.17 32.69 -15.06
N ALA A 20 17.29 32.53 -14.34
CA ALA A 20 17.58 31.31 -13.59
C ALA A 20 16.56 31.07 -12.45
N VAL A 21 16.19 32.12 -11.72
CA VAL A 21 15.18 32.04 -10.65
C VAL A 21 13.81 31.70 -11.25
N LEU A 22 13.39 32.38 -12.32
CA LEU A 22 12.11 32.10 -12.97
C LEU A 22 12.05 30.67 -13.54
N GLY A 23 13.16 30.22 -14.14
CA GLY A 23 13.31 28.84 -14.63
C GLY A 23 13.22 27.82 -13.51
N ALA A 24 13.88 28.05 -12.38
CA ALA A 24 13.81 27.17 -11.21
C ALA A 24 12.40 27.10 -10.62
N ILE A 25 11.70 28.24 -10.53
CA ILE A 25 10.30 28.29 -10.10
C ILE A 25 9.42 27.47 -11.04
N LEU A 26 9.54 27.66 -12.35
CA LEU A 26 8.73 26.92 -13.32
C LEU A 26 9.01 25.41 -13.27
N LEU A 27 10.28 25.01 -13.12
CA LEU A 27 10.65 23.60 -12.92
C LEU A 27 10.02 23.01 -11.65
N HIS A 28 10.02 23.76 -10.54
CA HIS A 28 9.38 23.32 -9.31
C HIS A 28 7.84 23.25 -9.41
N LEU A 29 7.20 24.14 -10.18
CA LEU A 29 5.76 24.07 -10.43
C LEU A 29 5.39 22.90 -11.35
N LEU A 30 6.28 22.49 -12.24
CA LEU A 30 6.09 21.35 -13.13
C LEU A 30 6.46 20.02 -12.49
N ASP A 31 7.17 20.01 -11.36
CA ASP A 31 7.60 18.79 -10.69
C ASP A 31 6.42 18.14 -9.92
N PRO A 32 5.91 16.98 -10.36
CA PRO A 32 4.87 16.26 -9.63
C PRO A 32 5.42 15.50 -8.42
N GLY A 33 6.73 15.57 -8.14
CA GLY A 33 7.43 14.91 -7.05
C GLY A 33 6.71 14.97 -5.70
N PRO A 34 6.39 16.15 -5.13
CA PRO A 34 5.75 16.24 -3.82
C PRO A 34 4.35 15.59 -3.79
N VAL A 35 3.59 15.67 -4.88
CA VAL A 35 2.25 15.05 -4.98
C VAL A 35 2.38 13.52 -4.96
N ARG A 36 3.32 12.97 -5.74
CA ARG A 36 3.57 11.51 -5.79
C ARG A 36 4.05 10.93 -4.48
N LEU A 37 4.82 11.70 -3.71
CA LEU A 37 5.28 11.30 -2.38
C LEU A 37 4.09 11.24 -1.40
N ALA A 38 3.24 12.27 -1.39
CA ALA A 38 2.05 12.31 -0.55
C ALA A 38 1.05 11.17 -0.88
N GLU A 39 0.81 10.89 -2.16
CA GLU A 39 -0.01 9.75 -2.61
C GLU A 39 0.60 8.41 -2.14
N ARG A 40 1.91 8.25 -2.25
CA ARG A 40 2.59 7.02 -1.81
C ARG A 40 2.43 6.79 -0.31
N GLU A 41 2.56 7.84 0.49
CA GLU A 41 2.35 7.77 1.95
C GLU A 41 0.90 7.44 2.32
N GLY A 42 -0.07 8.07 1.65
CA GLY A 42 -1.49 7.80 1.85
C GLY A 42 -1.87 6.36 1.51
N THR A 43 -1.42 5.88 0.36
CA THR A 43 -1.60 4.49 -0.08
C THR A 43 -0.95 3.51 0.90
N MET A 44 0.28 3.76 1.36
CA MET A 44 0.97 2.92 2.35
C MET A 44 0.21 2.82 3.68
N ARG A 45 -0.35 3.93 4.16
CA ARG A 45 -1.12 3.95 5.40
C ARG A 45 -2.39 3.12 5.29
N ARG A 46 -3.11 3.21 4.17
CA ARG A 46 -4.28 2.37 3.89
C ARG A 46 -3.89 0.90 3.75
N LEU A 47 -2.76 0.60 3.10
CA LEU A 47 -2.24 -0.75 2.93
C LEU A 47 -1.89 -1.40 4.28
N ALA A 48 -1.25 -0.64 5.18
CA ALA A 48 -0.97 -1.08 6.54
C ALA A 48 -2.25 -1.35 7.34
N GLY A 49 -3.27 -0.49 7.20
CA GLY A 49 -4.59 -0.72 7.80
C GLY A 49 -5.24 -2.00 7.31
N ALA A 50 -5.28 -2.21 5.99
CA ALA A 50 -5.82 -3.44 5.39
C ALA A 50 -5.11 -4.70 5.92
N ALA A 51 -3.78 -4.67 6.03
CA ALA A 51 -3.02 -5.81 6.54
C ALA A 51 -3.25 -6.07 8.04
N ALA A 52 -3.42 -5.02 8.84
CA ALA A 52 -3.77 -5.15 10.25
C ALA A 52 -5.12 -5.87 10.42
N GLU A 53 -6.09 -5.54 9.57
CA GLU A 53 -7.44 -6.13 9.64
C GLU A 53 -7.47 -7.58 9.14
N VAL A 54 -6.70 -7.91 8.10
CA VAL A 54 -6.49 -9.32 7.69
C VAL A 54 -5.86 -10.11 8.85
N THR A 55 -4.91 -9.51 9.55
CA THR A 55 -4.28 -10.14 10.72
C THR A 55 -5.29 -10.30 11.86
N ALA A 56 -6.10 -9.27 12.15
CA ALA A 56 -7.14 -9.31 13.17
C ALA A 56 -8.19 -10.38 12.87
N TYR A 57 -8.65 -10.46 11.62
CA TYR A 57 -9.54 -11.53 11.14
C TYR A 57 -8.95 -12.90 11.44
N SER A 58 -7.69 -13.12 11.07
CA SER A 58 -7.01 -14.38 11.33
C SER A 58 -6.91 -14.71 12.82
N LEU A 59 -6.67 -13.72 13.68
CA LEU A 59 -6.67 -13.93 15.13
C LEU A 59 -8.05 -14.37 15.66
N MET A 60 -9.14 -13.85 15.07
CA MET A 60 -10.50 -14.24 15.43
C MET A 60 -10.89 -15.62 14.88
N THR A 61 -10.37 -16.00 13.73
CA THR A 61 -10.64 -17.28 13.06
C THR A 61 -9.58 -18.35 13.32
N GLN A 62 -8.85 -18.24 14.44
CA GLN A 62 -7.87 -19.23 14.90
C GLN A 62 -6.71 -19.50 13.91
N GLY A 63 -6.25 -18.45 13.22
CA GLY A 63 -5.13 -18.51 12.29
C GLY A 63 -5.55 -18.66 10.82
N VAL A 64 -6.86 -18.67 10.52
CA VAL A 64 -7.34 -18.82 9.14
C VAL A 64 -7.36 -17.46 8.42
N LEU A 65 -6.62 -17.37 7.32
CA LEU A 65 -6.65 -16.18 6.47
C LEU A 65 -7.95 -16.14 5.63
N PRO A 66 -8.54 -14.95 5.42
CA PRO A 66 -9.72 -14.82 4.58
C PRO A 66 -9.38 -15.18 3.12
N CYS A 67 -10.38 -15.68 2.39
CA CYS A 67 -10.28 -15.89 0.95
C CYS A 67 -10.28 -14.54 0.21
N PRO A 68 -9.55 -14.41 -0.91
CA PRO A 68 -9.74 -13.29 -1.83
C PRO A 68 -11.19 -13.22 -2.33
N ASP A 69 -11.61 -12.01 -2.67
CA ASP A 69 -12.74 -11.77 -3.58
C ASP A 69 -12.24 -12.05 -5.01
N MET A 70 -12.78 -13.07 -5.65
CA MET A 70 -12.37 -13.55 -6.96
C MET A 70 -13.35 -13.10 -8.07
N ASP A 71 -14.32 -12.25 -7.75
CA ASP A 71 -15.28 -11.77 -8.72
C ASP A 71 -14.63 -10.87 -9.78
N VAL A 72 -15.16 -10.94 -11.00
CA VAL A 72 -14.75 -10.05 -12.09
C VAL A 72 -15.07 -8.59 -11.74
N LEU A 73 -16.21 -8.37 -11.09
CA LEU A 73 -16.57 -7.09 -10.50
C LEU A 73 -16.66 -7.27 -8.98
N PRO A 74 -15.69 -6.75 -8.20
CA PRO A 74 -15.50 -7.22 -6.83
C PRO A 74 -16.55 -6.61 -5.90
N ASP A 75 -17.26 -7.45 -5.17
CA ASP A 75 -18.35 -7.06 -4.28
C ASP A 75 -17.87 -6.80 -2.84
N GLY A 76 -16.62 -7.18 -2.54
CA GLY A 76 -15.92 -7.03 -1.29
C GLY A 76 -16.06 -8.21 -0.34
N TYR A 77 -16.74 -9.30 -0.70
CA TYR A 77 -16.87 -10.51 0.11
C TYR A 77 -15.83 -11.56 -0.25
N ALA A 78 -15.48 -12.39 0.72
CA ALA A 78 -14.51 -13.45 0.53
C ALA A 78 -15.16 -14.63 -0.20
N ASP A 79 -14.52 -15.15 -1.25
CA ASP A 79 -15.05 -16.28 -1.99
C ASP A 79 -14.64 -17.61 -1.38
N ASP A 80 -15.60 -18.33 -0.82
CA ASP A 80 -15.41 -19.67 -0.23
C ASP A 80 -14.88 -20.70 -1.23
N ALA A 81 -15.04 -20.46 -2.54
CA ALA A 81 -14.44 -21.29 -3.58
C ALA A 81 -12.92 -21.45 -3.40
N CYS A 82 -12.25 -20.45 -2.81
CA CYS A 82 -10.83 -20.48 -2.51
C CYS A 82 -10.48 -21.48 -1.38
N LEU A 83 -11.41 -21.89 -0.52
CA LEU A 83 -11.18 -22.95 0.48
C LEU A 83 -11.00 -24.33 -0.16
N ARG A 84 -11.57 -24.55 -1.36
CA ARG A 84 -11.40 -25.80 -2.12
C ARG A 84 -10.05 -25.88 -2.84
N MET A 85 -9.31 -24.77 -2.91
CA MET A 85 -7.99 -24.67 -3.53
C MET A 85 -6.86 -24.81 -2.50
N GLN A 86 -7.01 -25.74 -1.54
CA GLN A 86 -6.00 -25.99 -0.50
C GLN A 86 -4.65 -26.33 -1.15
N GLY A 87 -3.56 -25.79 -0.59
CA GLY A 87 -2.22 -25.99 -1.14
C GLY A 87 -1.87 -25.12 -2.35
N ARG A 88 -2.74 -24.19 -2.76
CA ARG A 88 -2.49 -23.29 -3.89
C ARG A 88 -2.46 -21.83 -3.46
N VAL A 89 -1.61 -21.06 -4.14
CA VAL A 89 -1.66 -19.61 -4.12
C VAL A 89 -2.91 -19.16 -4.87
N VAL A 90 -3.74 -18.35 -4.22
CA VAL A 90 -4.95 -17.78 -4.83
C VAL A 90 -4.88 -16.27 -4.75
N ALA A 91 -5.13 -15.62 -5.88
CA ALA A 91 -5.09 -14.18 -6.02
C ALA A 91 -6.48 -13.63 -6.39
N GLY A 92 -6.79 -12.45 -5.88
CA GLY A 92 -7.99 -11.69 -6.21
C GLY A 92 -7.94 -10.32 -5.55
N TRP A 93 -9.09 -9.79 -5.20
CA TRP A 93 -9.25 -8.53 -4.52
C TRP A 93 -9.31 -8.73 -3.00
N LEU A 94 -8.92 -7.70 -2.26
CA LEU A 94 -9.04 -7.68 -0.82
C LEU A 94 -10.53 -7.78 -0.45
N PRO A 95 -10.96 -8.75 0.39
CA PRO A 95 -12.36 -8.90 0.76
C PRO A 95 -12.76 -7.88 1.85
N TRP A 96 -12.78 -6.59 1.51
CA TRP A 96 -12.91 -5.50 2.48
C TRP A 96 -14.21 -5.58 3.29
N ARG A 97 -15.33 -6.07 2.74
CA ARG A 97 -16.57 -6.23 3.51
C ARG A 97 -16.48 -7.36 4.52
N THR A 98 -15.84 -8.47 4.15
CA THR A 98 -15.56 -9.57 5.09
C THR A 98 -14.67 -9.12 6.25
N LEU A 99 -13.77 -8.17 5.98
CA LEU A 99 -12.91 -7.54 6.98
C LEU A 99 -13.60 -6.42 7.78
N GLY A 100 -14.86 -6.07 7.46
CA GLY A 100 -15.57 -4.97 8.12
C GLY A 100 -15.06 -3.58 7.73
N LEU A 101 -14.38 -3.45 6.59
CA LEU A 101 -13.79 -2.23 6.08
C LEU A 101 -14.64 -1.56 5.02
N ALA A 102 -14.54 -0.24 4.95
CA ALA A 102 -14.98 0.50 3.78
C ALA A 102 -14.14 0.09 2.55
N PRO A 103 -14.66 0.25 1.32
CA PRO A 103 -13.91 -0.07 0.10
C PRO A 103 -12.57 0.67 0.06
N LEU A 104 -11.47 -0.07 0.25
CA LEU A 104 -10.13 0.47 0.24
C LEU A 104 -9.68 0.67 -1.19
N ARG A 105 -9.42 1.93 -1.54
CA ARG A 105 -8.90 2.33 -2.83
C ARG A 105 -7.56 3.02 -2.68
N ASP A 106 -6.69 2.80 -3.65
CA ASP A 106 -5.48 3.59 -3.81
C ASP A 106 -5.83 5.00 -4.27
N ASP A 107 -4.86 5.91 -4.31
CA ASP A 107 -5.13 7.30 -4.73
C ASP A 107 -5.46 7.40 -6.24
N GLY A 108 -5.23 6.34 -7.01
CA GLY A 108 -5.72 6.17 -8.38
C GLY A 108 -7.12 5.56 -8.48
N GLY A 109 -7.81 5.33 -7.35
CA GLY A 109 -9.16 4.78 -7.30
C GLY A 109 -9.26 3.26 -7.49
N ARG A 110 -8.15 2.53 -7.57
CA ARG A 110 -8.14 1.07 -7.73
C ARG A 110 -8.27 0.36 -6.40
N LEU A 111 -8.98 -0.76 -6.40
CA LEU A 111 -9.11 -1.63 -5.24
C LEU A 111 -7.77 -2.32 -4.93
N PHE A 112 -7.61 -2.71 -3.66
CA PHE A 112 -6.40 -3.42 -3.24
C PHE A 112 -6.45 -4.86 -3.68
N GLY A 113 -5.33 -5.35 -4.19
CA GLY A 113 -5.15 -6.77 -4.50
C GLY A 113 -4.84 -7.55 -3.23
N TYR A 114 -5.17 -8.83 -3.25
CA TYR A 114 -4.92 -9.74 -2.17
C TYR A 114 -4.52 -11.11 -2.71
N VAL A 115 -3.43 -11.66 -2.16
CA VAL A 115 -2.90 -12.97 -2.50
C VAL A 115 -2.80 -13.78 -1.23
N ARG A 116 -3.39 -14.97 -1.21
CA ARG A 116 -3.31 -15.93 -0.11
C ARG A 116 -2.49 -17.14 -0.56
N ASP A 117 -1.49 -17.49 0.24
CA ASP A 117 -0.73 -18.73 0.09
C ASP A 117 -1.28 -19.83 1.01
N SER A 118 -0.93 -21.06 0.69
CA SER A 118 -1.14 -22.29 1.45
C SER A 118 -0.42 -22.34 2.80
N GLU A 119 0.68 -21.60 3.00
CA GLU A 119 1.46 -21.58 4.25
C GLU A 119 1.01 -20.51 5.26
N ALA A 120 -0.29 -20.25 5.38
CA ALA A 120 -0.84 -19.21 6.27
C ALA A 120 -0.16 -17.83 6.08
N THR A 121 0.24 -17.54 4.84
CA THR A 121 0.83 -16.27 4.43
C THR A 121 -0.13 -15.59 3.46
N ALA A 122 -0.29 -14.28 3.59
CA ALA A 122 -1.02 -13.46 2.65
C ALA A 122 -0.18 -12.25 2.24
N THR A 123 -0.55 -11.61 1.15
CA THR A 123 0.05 -10.35 0.72
C THR A 123 -1.06 -9.43 0.24
N VAL A 124 -1.10 -8.22 0.77
CA VAL A 124 -1.98 -7.15 0.27
C VAL A 124 -1.16 -6.28 -0.68
N THR A 125 -1.71 -5.92 -1.83
CA THR A 125 -1.00 -5.17 -2.87
C THR A 125 -1.75 -3.92 -3.28
N ALA A 126 -1.02 -2.83 -3.54
CA ALA A 126 -1.54 -1.58 -4.07
C ALA A 126 -0.43 -0.81 -4.82
N GLN A 127 -0.68 -0.31 -6.03
CA GLN A 127 0.26 0.55 -6.79
C GLN A 127 1.71 0.03 -6.87
N GLY A 128 1.92 -1.27 -7.05
CA GLY A 128 3.28 -1.86 -7.07
C GLY A 128 3.95 -1.99 -5.70
N MET A 129 3.22 -1.69 -4.62
CA MET A 129 3.59 -1.98 -3.24
C MET A 129 2.94 -3.30 -2.82
N ALA A 130 3.65 -4.05 -2.00
CA ALA A 130 3.19 -5.34 -1.46
C ALA A 130 3.54 -5.39 0.02
N LEU A 131 2.55 -5.70 0.86
CA LEU A 131 2.76 -5.88 2.29
C LEU A 131 2.47 -7.35 2.64
N PRO A 132 3.53 -8.14 2.96
CA PRO A 132 3.35 -9.52 3.34
C PRO A 132 2.83 -9.62 4.77
N ILE A 133 1.94 -10.59 4.98
CA ILE A 133 1.31 -10.94 6.24
C ILE A 133 1.64 -12.40 6.49
N LYS A 134 2.29 -12.70 7.60
CA LYS A 134 2.58 -14.06 8.00
C LYS A 134 1.91 -14.34 9.33
N ILE A 135 0.99 -15.29 9.35
CA ILE A 135 0.41 -15.76 10.61
C ILE A 135 1.45 -16.65 11.28
N ILE A 136 2.07 -16.15 12.35
CA ILE A 136 2.97 -16.94 13.18
C ILE A 136 2.08 -17.92 13.95
N GLU A 137 2.23 -19.22 13.75
CA GLU A 137 1.57 -20.20 14.61
C GLU A 137 1.86 -19.85 16.07
N ARG A 138 0.82 -19.69 16.90
CA ARG A 138 1.07 -19.68 18.34
C ARG A 138 1.75 -21.01 18.66
N LYS A 139 2.98 -20.96 19.20
CA LYS A 139 3.59 -22.12 19.86
C LYS A 139 2.51 -22.72 20.76
N LYS A 140 2.05 -23.93 20.43
CA LYS A 140 1.13 -24.69 21.26
C LYS A 140 1.74 -24.77 22.65
N GLY A 141 1.20 -24.01 23.62
CA GLY A 141 1.60 -24.13 25.01
C GLY A 141 1.41 -25.57 25.46
N PRO A 142 2.23 -26.08 26.40
CA PRO A 142 2.16 -27.48 26.83
C PRO A 142 0.72 -27.79 27.22
N GLN A 143 0.16 -28.83 26.60
CA GLN A 143 -1.23 -29.23 26.82
C GLN A 143 -1.46 -29.40 28.31
N GLY A 144 -2.30 -28.53 28.86
CA GLY A 144 -2.76 -28.62 30.24
C GLY A 144 -3.36 -30.01 30.46
N ILE A 145 -2.83 -30.66 31.49
CA ILE A 145 -3.17 -31.97 32.01
C ILE A 145 -4.70 -32.13 32.09
N ALA A 146 -5.23 -33.18 31.47
CA ALA A 146 -6.60 -33.60 31.67
C ALA A 146 -6.83 -33.91 33.17
N PRO A 147 -7.87 -33.39 33.82
CA PRO A 147 -8.28 -33.91 35.11
C PRO A 147 -8.93 -35.28 34.86
N GLY A 148 -8.18 -36.34 35.16
CA GLY A 148 -8.81 -37.60 35.51
C GLY A 148 -9.38 -37.44 36.91
N PHE A 149 -10.71 -37.52 37.03
CA PHE A 149 -11.46 -38.04 38.18
C PHE A 149 -12.91 -38.26 37.74
#